data_AF-A0A949NYM7-F1
#
_entry.id   AF-A0A949NYM7-F1
#
_cell.length_a   1.000
_cell.length_b   1.000
_cell.length_c   1.000
_cell.angle_alpha   90.00
_cell.angle_beta   90.00
_cell.angle_gamma   90.00
#
_symmetry.space_group_name_H-M   'P 1'
#
loop_
_entity.id
_entity.type
_entity.pdbx_description
1 polymer ?
#
loop_
_entity_poly.entity_id
_entity_poly.type
_entity_poly.pdbx_seq_one_letter_code
_entity_poly.pdbx_strand_id
1 'polypeptide(L)'
;MNTILTVIGALLTVLWGVAHLFPTKNVVKSFGDISKDNKHIITMEWINEGATLIFLGSLVIISLIVTGEPVQYINFSVSVMLLVLSLISLFTGFKVKFLPFKLCPIIFTVSAICLVIGSII
;
A
#
# COMPACT_ATOMS: atom_id res chain seq x y z
N MET A 1 12.84 -9.94 17.25
CA MET A 1 11.80 -9.80 16.21
C MET A 1 10.51 -9.41 16.89
N ASN A 2 10.02 -8.21 16.59
CA ASN A 2 8.88 -7.59 17.22
C ASN A 2 7.63 -7.81 16.38
N THR A 3 6.83 -8.79 16.80
CA THR A 3 5.57 -9.17 16.16
C THR A 3 4.57 -8.02 16.12
N ILE A 4 4.53 -7.16 17.14
CA ILE A 4 3.59 -6.04 17.20
C ILE A 4 3.88 -5.04 16.06
N LEU A 5 5.15 -4.65 15.88
CA LEU A 5 5.53 -3.75 14.78
C LEU A 5 5.26 -4.37 13.40
N THR A 6 5.55 -5.67 13.25
CA THR A 6 5.26 -6.40 12.01
C THR A 6 3.76 -6.37 11.69
N VAL A 7 2.91 -6.65 12.68
CA VAL A 7 1.45 -6.63 12.52
C VAL A 7 0.94 -5.23 12.20
N ILE A 8 1.47 -4.19 12.86
CA ILE A 8 1.10 -2.80 12.57
C ILE A 8 1.43 -2.44 11.12
N GLY A 9 2.65 -2.71 10.66
CA GLY A 9 3.06 -2.42 9.28
C GLY A 9 2.23 -3.17 8.24
N ALA A 10 1.92 -4.44 8.51
CA ALA A 10 1.08 -5.24 7.63
C ALA A 10 -0.38 -4.74 7.59
N LEU A 11 -0.98 -4.45 8.75
CA LEU A 11 -2.35 -3.94 8.84
C LEU A 11 -2.50 -2.56 8.20
N LEU A 12 -1.55 -1.65 8.43
CA LEU A 12 -1.54 -0.35 7.75
C LEU A 12 -1.56 -0.53 6.23
N THR A 13 -0.76 -1.48 5.71
CA THR A 13 -0.71 -1.78 4.28
C THR A 13 -2.03 -2.34 3.76
N VAL A 14 -2.65 -3.31 4.45
CA VAL A 14 -3.96 -3.87 4.06
C VAL A 14 -5.04 -2.80 4.09
N LEU A 15 -5.16 -2.07 5.21
CA LEU A 15 -6.19 -1.05 5.39
C LEU A 15 -6.07 0.06 4.35
N TRP A 16 -4.85 0.43 3.98
CA TRP A 16 -4.63 1.42 2.93
C TRP A 16 -5.01 0.91 1.54
N GLY A 17 -4.80 -0.38 1.25
CA GLY A 17 -5.32 -1.02 0.05
C GLY A 17 -6.86 -1.03 -0.01
N VAL A 18 -7.52 -1.32 1.12
CA VAL A 18 -8.99 -1.19 1.23
C VAL A 18 -9.44 0.25 1.01
N ALA A 19 -8.71 1.22 1.57
CA ALA A 19 -8.98 2.65 1.40
C ALA A 19 -8.80 3.13 -0.06
N HIS A 20 -8.00 2.43 -0.88
CA HIS A 20 -7.98 2.66 -2.32
C HIS A 20 -9.27 2.17 -2.97
N LEU A 21 -9.73 0.97 -2.67
CA LEU A 21 -10.87 0.38 -3.37
C LEU A 21 -12.21 1.07 -3.06
N PHE A 22 -12.44 1.49 -1.82
CA PHE A 22 -13.75 2.04 -1.39
C PHE A 22 -14.19 3.32 -2.13
N PRO A 23 -13.35 4.36 -2.31
CA PRO A 23 -13.75 5.59 -2.99
C PRO A 23 -13.59 5.56 -4.53
N THR A 24 -13.21 4.42 -5.15
CA THR A 24 -12.83 4.34 -6.57
C THR A 24 -13.78 5.10 -7.51
N LYS A 25 -15.09 4.89 -7.39
CA LYS A 25 -16.09 5.56 -8.24
C LYS A 25 -16.07 7.08 -8.11
N ASN A 26 -15.85 7.60 -6.89
CA ASN A 26 -15.78 9.04 -6.63
C ASN A 26 -14.45 9.63 -7.11
N VAL A 27 -13.35 8.88 -6.96
CA VAL A 27 -12.02 9.26 -7.47
C VAL A 27 -12.05 9.40 -8.99
N VAL A 28 -12.58 8.40 -9.71
CA VAL A 28 -12.67 8.42 -11.17
C VAL A 28 -13.55 9.57 -11.66
N LYS A 29 -14.66 9.86 -10.96
CA LYS A 29 -15.51 11.01 -11.27
C LYS A 29 -14.79 12.36 -11.08
N SER A 30 -13.86 12.45 -10.14
CA SER A 30 -13.15 13.70 -9.84
C SER A 30 -12.21 14.18 -10.96
N PHE A 31 -11.85 13.30 -11.90
CA PHE A 31 -11.03 13.64 -13.07
C PHE A 31 -11.81 14.40 -14.16
N GLY A 32 -13.12 14.62 -13.99
CA GLY A 32 -13.94 15.40 -14.91
C GLY A 32 -14.22 14.71 -16.26
N ASP A 33 -14.24 15.49 -17.32
CA ASP A 33 -14.64 15.06 -18.67
C ASP A 33 -13.45 14.53 -19.48
N ILE A 34 -12.80 13.49 -18.95
CA ILE A 34 -11.89 12.63 -19.72
C ILE A 34 -12.66 11.55 -20.50
N SER A 35 -12.04 11.01 -21.55
CA SER A 35 -12.62 9.94 -22.38
C SER A 35 -13.02 8.71 -21.55
N LYS A 36 -13.96 7.90 -22.07
CA LYS A 36 -14.37 6.64 -21.42
C LYS A 36 -13.19 5.69 -21.23
N ASP A 37 -12.32 5.59 -22.22
CA ASP A 37 -11.14 4.73 -22.16
C ASP A 37 -10.17 5.18 -21.06
N ASN A 38 -9.92 6.49 -20.92
CA ASN A 38 -9.10 7.02 -19.84
C ASN A 38 -9.73 6.75 -18.46
N LYS A 39 -11.06 6.84 -18.33
CA LYS A 39 -11.76 6.46 -17.08
C LYS A 39 -11.57 4.99 -16.75
N HIS A 40 -11.62 4.12 -17.75
CA HIS A 40 -11.37 2.68 -17.56
C HIS A 40 -9.92 2.39 -17.15
N ILE A 41 -8.93 3.01 -17.80
CA ILE A 41 -7.51 2.84 -17.46
C ILE A 41 -7.25 3.31 -16.02
N ILE A 42 -7.71 4.51 -15.65
CA ILE A 42 -7.53 5.01 -14.27
C ILE A 42 -8.20 4.10 -13.25
N THR A 43 -9.42 3.61 -13.55
CA THR A 43 -10.12 2.67 -12.66
C THR A 43 -9.32 1.38 -12.47
N MET A 44 -8.76 0.85 -13.57
CA MET A 44 -7.97 -0.37 -13.55
C MET A 44 -6.71 -0.20 -12.70
N GLU A 45 -5.91 0.85 -12.96
CA GLU A 45 -4.69 1.14 -12.20
C GLU A 45 -4.97 1.36 -10.71
N TRP A 46 -6.05 2.09 -10.41
CA TRP A 46 -6.47 2.37 -9.04
C TRP A 46 -6.86 1.09 -8.26
N ILE A 47 -7.59 0.18 -8.92
CA ILE A 47 -7.94 -1.12 -8.35
C ILE A 47 -6.69 -1.99 -8.20
N ASN A 48 -5.80 -1.97 -9.18
CA ASN A 48 -4.58 -2.78 -9.18
C ASN A 48 -3.66 -2.40 -8.01
N GLU A 49 -3.48 -1.10 -7.74
CA GLU A 49 -2.72 -0.63 -6.58
C GLU A 49 -3.36 -1.10 -5.27
N GLY A 50 -4.68 -0.89 -5.11
CA GLY A 50 -5.40 -1.32 -3.90
C GLY A 50 -5.33 -2.83 -3.65
N ALA A 51 -5.52 -3.64 -4.69
CA ALA A 51 -5.42 -5.11 -4.61
C ALA A 51 -3.99 -5.56 -4.27
N THR A 52 -2.98 -4.94 -4.87
CA THR A 52 -1.57 -5.23 -4.59
C THR A 52 -1.22 -4.97 -3.14
N LEU A 53 -1.68 -3.85 -2.57
CA LEU A 53 -1.43 -3.53 -1.16
C LEU A 53 -2.10 -4.52 -0.20
N ILE A 54 -3.35 -4.90 -0.48
CA ILE A 54 -4.06 -5.94 0.29
C ILE A 54 -3.25 -7.23 0.26
N PHE A 55 -2.77 -7.64 -0.92
CA PHE A 55 -1.96 -8.83 -1.07
C PHE A 55 -0.65 -8.75 -0.26
N LEU A 56 0.11 -7.66 -0.39
CA LEU A 56 1.40 -7.49 0.29
C LEU A 56 1.26 -7.55 1.82
N GLY A 57 0.28 -6.84 2.39
CA GLY A 57 0.03 -6.88 3.83
C GLY A 57 -0.50 -8.24 4.30
N SER A 58 -1.37 -8.89 3.51
CA SER A 58 -1.88 -10.23 3.80
C SER A 58 -0.78 -11.28 3.77
N LEU A 59 0.18 -11.17 2.84
CA LEU A 59 1.33 -12.07 2.74
C LEU A 59 2.15 -12.06 4.03
N VAL A 60 2.42 -10.87 4.60
CA VAL A 60 3.12 -10.75 5.89
C VAL A 60 2.31 -11.41 7.01
N ILE A 61 1.01 -11.10 7.12
CA ILE A 61 0.14 -11.68 8.17
C ILE A 61 0.06 -13.20 8.07
N ILE A 62 -0.15 -13.73 6.86
CA ILE A 62 -0.24 -15.17 6.61
C ILE A 62 1.09 -15.84 6.95
N SER A 63 2.22 -15.26 6.54
CA SER A 63 3.53 -15.81 6.86
C SER A 63 3.71 -15.95 8.37
N LEU A 64 3.36 -14.90 9.14
CA LEU A 64 3.44 -14.90 10.58
C LEU A 64 2.52 -15.95 11.23
N ILE A 65 1.30 -16.12 10.71
CA ILE A 65 0.38 -17.15 11.21
C ILE A 65 0.94 -18.56 10.96
N VAL A 66 1.55 -18.80 9.80
CA VAL A 66 2.06 -20.12 9.42
C VAL A 66 3.33 -20.49 10.18
N THR A 67 4.26 -19.56 10.38
CA THR A 67 5.55 -19.82 11.03
C THR A 67 5.54 -19.57 12.54
N GLY A 68 4.58 -18.79 13.05
CA GLY A 68 4.52 -18.36 14.45
C GLY A 68 5.43 -17.17 14.78
N GLU A 69 6.26 -16.73 13.84
CA GLU A 69 7.22 -15.64 14.01
C GLU A 69 7.38 -14.83 12.72
N PRO A 70 7.76 -13.54 12.78
CA PRO A 70 7.92 -12.73 11.57
C PRO A 70 8.92 -13.37 10.59
N VAL A 71 8.64 -13.34 9.29
CA VAL A 71 9.54 -13.94 8.29
C VAL A 71 10.40 -12.85 7.65
N GLN A 72 11.68 -12.78 8.03
CA GLN A 72 12.56 -11.66 7.72
C GLN A 72 12.66 -11.34 6.21
N TYR A 73 12.87 -12.35 5.37
CA TYR A 73 12.99 -12.13 3.93
C TYR A 73 11.67 -11.65 3.29
N ILE A 74 10.52 -12.13 3.76
CA ILE A 74 9.20 -11.66 3.30
C ILE A 74 9.02 -10.20 3.70
N ASN A 75 9.23 -9.87 4.98
CA ASN A 75 9.10 -8.50 5.48
C ASN A 75 10.02 -7.53 4.74
N PHE A 76 11.27 -7.91 4.47
CA PHE A 76 12.19 -7.08 3.68
C PHE A 76 11.73 -6.92 2.23
N SER A 77 11.34 -7.99 1.54
CA SER A 77 10.84 -7.90 0.16
C SER A 77 9.61 -7.00 0.05
N VAL A 78 8.66 -7.13 0.98
CA VAL A 78 7.48 -6.25 1.05
C VAL A 78 7.88 -4.80 1.34
N SER A 79 8.81 -4.58 2.28
CA SER A 79 9.30 -3.23 2.62
C SER A 79 9.95 -2.54 1.42
N VAL A 80 10.79 -3.26 0.66
CA VAL A 80 11.41 -2.72 -0.55
C VAL A 80 10.34 -2.31 -1.57
N MET A 81 9.33 -3.15 -1.80
CA MET A 81 8.25 -2.82 -2.72
C MET A 81 7.46 -1.59 -2.24
N LEU A 82 7.14 -1.49 -0.96
CA LEU A 82 6.46 -0.32 -0.38
C LEU A 82 7.30 0.96 -0.54
N LEU A 83 8.61 0.89 -0.38
CA LEU A 83 9.49 2.04 -0.63
C LEU A 83 9.53 2.43 -2.11
N VAL A 84 9.54 1.45 -3.02
CA VAL A 84 9.42 1.71 -4.47
C VAL A 84 8.10 2.42 -4.78
N LEU A 85 6.98 1.92 -4.26
CA LEU A 85 5.67 2.56 -4.41
C LEU A 85 5.67 3.97 -3.79
N SER A 86 6.28 4.15 -2.62
CA SER A 86 6.40 5.47 -1.98
C SER A 86 7.13 6.48 -2.87
N LEU A 87 8.25 6.08 -3.47
CA LEU A 87 8.99 6.91 -4.40
C LEU A 87 8.15 7.25 -5.63
N ILE A 88 7.49 6.25 -6.23
CA ILE A 88 6.60 6.48 -7.39
C ILE A 88 5.50 7.48 -7.01
N SER A 89 4.80 7.27 -5.88
CA SER A 89 3.73 8.17 -5.42
C SER A 89 4.23 9.58 -5.11
N LEU A 90 5.43 9.72 -4.55
CA LEU A 90 6.05 11.03 -4.25
C LEU A 90 6.30 11.85 -5.53
N PHE A 91 6.75 11.21 -6.61
CA PHE A 91 7.05 11.90 -7.87
C PHE A 91 5.85 12.05 -8.81
N THR A 92 4.78 11.28 -8.57
CA THR A 92 3.55 11.26 -9.38
C THR A 92 2.36 11.82 -8.60
N GLY A 93 1.68 10.99 -7.82
CA GLY A 93 0.43 11.29 -7.11
C GLY A 93 0.51 12.47 -6.14
N PHE A 94 1.66 12.73 -5.51
CA PHE A 94 1.81 13.82 -4.54
C PHE A 94 1.52 15.21 -5.11
N LYS A 95 1.65 15.37 -6.44
CA LYS A 95 1.35 16.61 -7.17
C LYS A 95 -0.16 16.85 -7.32
N VAL A 96 -0.99 15.84 -7.10
CA VAL A 96 -2.46 15.91 -7.23
C VAL A 96 -3.05 16.56 -5.98
N LYS A 97 -4.11 17.38 -6.15
CA LYS A 97 -4.80 18.05 -5.03
C LYS A 97 -5.62 17.10 -4.15
N PHE A 98 -5.83 15.86 -4.58
CA PHE A 98 -6.61 14.87 -3.88
C PHE A 98 -5.80 14.23 -2.74
N LEU A 99 -6.28 14.41 -1.50
CA LEU A 99 -5.53 14.10 -0.28
C LEU A 99 -5.01 12.65 -0.18
N PRO A 100 -5.78 11.60 -0.57
CA PRO A 100 -5.27 10.22 -0.52
C PRO A 100 -3.94 10.02 -1.25
N PHE A 101 -3.73 10.63 -2.43
CA PHE A 101 -2.45 10.52 -3.13
C PHE A 101 -1.27 11.12 -2.36
N LYS A 102 -1.51 12.13 -1.52
CA LYS A 102 -0.46 12.73 -0.68
C LYS A 102 -0.12 11.88 0.53
N LEU A 103 -1.07 11.05 0.97
CA LEU A 103 -0.89 10.13 2.10
C LEU A 103 -0.21 8.83 1.70
N CYS A 104 -0.37 8.36 0.45
CA CYS A 104 0.30 7.15 -0.06
C CYS A 104 1.80 7.06 0.29
N PRO A 105 2.65 8.05 -0.07
CA PRO A 105 4.08 7.93 0.20
C PRO A 105 4.37 7.85 1.71
N ILE A 106 3.62 8.58 2.54
CA ILE A 106 3.80 8.56 3.99
C ILE A 106 3.42 7.19 4.55
N ILE A 107 2.27 6.65 4.17
CA ILE A 107 1.76 5.38 4.70
C ILE A 107 2.64 4.21 4.24
N PHE A 108 3.05 4.19 2.98
CA PHE A 108 3.97 3.16 2.47
C PHE A 108 5.32 3.19 3.21
N THR A 109 5.88 4.37 3.43
CA THR A 109 7.15 4.52 4.16
C THR A 109 7.01 4.10 5.62
N VAL A 110 5.94 4.50 6.32
CA VAL A 110 5.70 4.09 7.71
C VAL A 110 5.52 2.57 7.81
N SER A 111 4.71 1.97 6.93
CA SER A 111 4.55 0.52 6.86
C SER A 111 5.87 -0.20 6.63
N ALA A 112 6.69 0.26 5.68
CA ALA A 112 8.00 -0.31 5.39
C ALA A 112 8.95 -0.23 6.60
N ILE A 113 8.99 0.91 7.30
CA ILE A 113 9.80 1.08 8.51
C ILE A 113 9.33 0.12 9.61
N CYS A 114 8.03 0.00 9.85
CA CYS A 114 7.48 -0.94 10.82
C CYS A 114 7.88 -2.40 10.51
N LEU A 115 7.81 -2.80 9.24
CA LEU A 115 8.19 -4.14 8.81
C LEU A 115 9.70 -4.40 8.97
N VAL A 116 10.54 -3.45 8.56
CA VAL A 116 12.01 -3.55 8.72
C VAL A 116 12.41 -3.61 10.19
N ILE A 117 11.91 -2.68 11.02
CA ILE A 117 12.26 -2.64 12.44
C ILE A 117 11.72 -3.88 13.15
N GLY A 118 10.48 -4.30 12.85
CA GLY A 118 9.88 -5.51 13.42
C GLY A 118 10.63 -6.80 13.04
N SER A 119 11.36 -6.81 11.92
CA SER A 119 12.21 -7.93 11.52
C SER A 119 13.60 -7.92 12.13
N ILE A 120 14.12 -6.77 12.56
CA ILE A 120 15.48 -6.64 13.11
C ILE A 120 15.49 -6.72 14.63
N ILE A 121 14.57 -6.01 15.28
CA ILE A 121 14.46 -5.88 16.74
C ILE A 121 13.37 -6.81 17.22
#